data_AF-A0AAD2T799-F1
#
_entry.id   AF-A0AAD2T799-F1
#
_cell.length_a   1.000
_cell.length_b   1.000
_cell.length_c   1.000
_cell.angle_alpha   90.00
_cell.angle_beta   90.00
_cell.angle_gamma   90.00
#
_symmetry.space_group_name_H-M   'P 1'
#
loop_
_entity.id
_entity.type
_entity.pdbx_description
1 polymer ?
#
loop_
_entity_poly.entity_id
_entity_poly.type
_entity_poly.pdbx_seq_one_letter_code
_entity_poly.pdbx_strand_id
1 'polypeptide(L)'
;MIDKILKDIKGLFKVQDKVKFLKQNIPYLVFFYIGNIFSHHVRAYIGGDIIDKIFQGILEINTMSFLPSLHPTDIIMGVVVAVLIKIIVYTKGKNAKKFRQGKEYGSARWVA
;
A
#
# COMPACT_ATOMS: atom_id res chain seq x y z
N MET A 1 4.55 -35.09 3.26
CA MET A 1 4.95 -33.84 3.95
C MET A 1 4.56 -32.62 3.13
N ILE A 2 4.91 -32.58 1.84
CA ILE A 2 4.55 -31.52 0.90
C ILE A 2 3.03 -31.32 0.76
N ASP A 3 2.23 -32.39 0.71
CA ASP A 3 0.77 -32.28 0.59
C ASP A 3 0.11 -31.59 1.79
N LYS A 4 0.69 -31.76 2.98
CA LYS A 4 0.20 -31.11 4.20
C LYS A 4 0.49 -29.61 4.15
N ILE A 5 1.71 -29.23 3.73
CA ILE A 5 2.12 -27.84 3.50
C ILE A 5 1.23 -27.17 2.44
N LEU A 6 0.95 -27.85 1.32
CA LEU A 6 0.06 -27.33 0.28
C LEU A 6 -1.37 -27.14 0.80
N LYS A 7 -1.86 -28.03 1.65
CA LYS A 7 -3.19 -27.93 2.26
C LYS A 7 -3.27 -26.76 3.23
N ASP A 8 -2.21 -26.52 4.00
CA ASP A 8 -2.10 -25.39 4.94
C ASP A 8 -1.98 -24.05 4.19
N ILE A 9 -1.21 -23.97 3.11
CA ILE A 9 -1.14 -22.78 2.24
C ILE A 9 -2.49 -22.49 1.59
N LYS A 10 -3.18 -23.52 1.07
CA LYS A 10 -4.54 -23.38 0.52
C LYS A 10 -5.54 -22.96 1.60
N GLY A 11 -5.35 -23.40 2.84
CA GLY A 11 -6.15 -22.97 4.00
C GLY A 11 -5.91 -21.51 4.38
N LEU A 12 -4.66 -21.06 4.31
CA LEU A 12 -4.27 -19.67 4.60
C LEU A 12 -4.84 -18.67 3.57
N PHE A 13 -4.89 -19.06 2.30
CA PHE A 13 -5.50 -18.28 1.22
C PHE A 13 -7.02 -18.46 1.10
N LYS A 14 -7.64 -19.28 1.96
CA LYS A 14 -9.09 -19.49 1.92
C LYS A 14 -9.79 -18.21 2.37
N VAL A 15 -10.12 -17.35 1.40
CA VAL A 15 -10.90 -16.14 1.62
C VAL A 15 -12.31 -16.55 2.03
N GLN A 16 -12.54 -16.54 3.34
CA GLN A 16 -13.78 -16.99 3.97
C GLN A 16 -14.99 -16.17 3.46
N ASP A 17 -14.81 -14.86 3.34
CA ASP A 17 -15.82 -13.92 2.83
C ASP A 17 -15.23 -13.03 1.74
N LYS A 18 -15.54 -13.33 0.46
CA LYS A 18 -15.02 -12.58 -0.70
C LYS A 18 -15.39 -11.09 -0.63
N VAL A 19 -16.61 -10.78 -0.21
CA VAL A 19 -17.11 -9.40 -0.11
C VAL A 19 -16.38 -8.61 0.98
N LYS A 20 -16.14 -9.24 2.14
CA LYS A 20 -15.42 -8.62 3.26
C LYS A 20 -13.96 -8.38 2.90
N PHE A 21 -13.33 -9.35 2.24
CA PHE A 21 -11.97 -9.23 1.74
C PHE A 21 -11.85 -8.10 0.71
N LEU A 22 -12.78 -8.00 -0.24
CA LEU A 22 -12.77 -6.90 -1.21
C LEU A 22 -12.90 -5.55 -0.49
N LYS A 23 -13.88 -5.39 0.40
CA LYS A 23 -14.08 -4.14 1.16
C LYS A 23 -12.84 -3.71 1.95
N GLN A 24 -12.13 -4.66 2.56
CA GLN A 24 -10.90 -4.36 3.29
C GLN A 24 -9.72 -3.96 2.39
N ASN A 25 -9.72 -4.42 1.13
CA ASN A 25 -8.64 -4.13 0.18
C ASN A 25 -8.93 -2.98 -0.78
N ILE A 26 -10.18 -2.52 -0.90
CA ILE A 26 -10.57 -1.36 -1.74
C ILE A 26 -9.64 -0.16 -1.55
N PRO A 27 -9.31 0.29 -0.32
CA PRO A 27 -8.42 1.44 -0.15
C PRO A 27 -7.05 1.24 -0.81
N TYR A 28 -6.49 0.03 -0.71
CA TYR A 28 -5.20 -0.28 -1.33
C TYR A 28 -5.28 -0.39 -2.85
N LEU A 29 -6.43 -0.79 -3.40
CA LEU A 29 -6.67 -0.79 -4.86
C LEU A 29 -6.69 0.63 -5.43
N VAL A 30 -7.18 1.62 -4.67
CA VAL A 30 -7.11 3.04 -5.08
C VAL A 30 -5.66 3.51 -5.18
N PHE A 31 -4.82 3.19 -4.19
CA PHE A 31 -3.39 3.53 -4.24
C PHE A 31 -2.64 2.77 -5.33
N PHE A 32 -3.02 1.52 -5.61
CA PHE A 32 -2.52 0.77 -6.75
C PHE A 32 -2.82 1.50 -8.06
N TYR A 33 -4.07 1.95 -8.25
CA TYR A 33 -4.50 2.67 -9.44
C TYR A 33 -3.72 3.98 -9.63
N ILE A 34 -3.59 4.78 -8.57
CA ILE A 34 -2.81 6.04 -8.61
C ILE A 34 -1.34 5.75 -8.96
N GLY A 35 -0.72 4.76 -8.31
CA GLY A 35 0.66 4.39 -8.58
C GLY A 35 0.89 3.87 -10.00
N ASN A 36 -0.08 3.15 -10.55
CA ASN A 36 -0.03 2.63 -11.92
C ASN A 36 -0.07 3.76 -12.95
N ILE A 37 -1.00 4.71 -12.81
CA ILE A 37 -1.08 5.85 -13.72
C ILE A 37 0.15 6.74 -13.58
N PHE A 38 0.65 6.95 -12.36
CA PHE A 38 1.84 7.76 -12.13
C PHE A 38 3.07 7.13 -12.79
N SER A 39 3.24 5.82 -12.66
CA SER A 39 4.31 5.09 -13.34
C SER A 39 4.21 5.20 -14.86
N HIS A 40 3.00 5.11 -15.42
CA HIS A 40 2.77 5.29 -16.85
C HIS A 40 3.18 6.69 -17.31
N HIS A 41 2.79 7.71 -16.54
CA HIS A 41 3.11 9.10 -16.81
C HIS A 41 4.63 9.37 -16.73
N VAL A 42 5.30 8.90 -15.68
CA VAL A 42 6.76 9.02 -15.53
C VAL A 42 7.51 8.30 -16.66
N ARG A 43 6.99 7.16 -17.14
CA ARG A 43 7.60 6.43 -18.25
C ARG A 43 7.44 7.15 -19.60
N ALA A 44 6.42 7.99 -19.76
CA ALA A 44 6.22 8.73 -21.00
C ALA A 44 7.40 9.68 -21.30
N TYR A 45 8.15 10.09 -20.28
CA TYR A 45 9.34 10.93 -20.43
C TYR A 45 10.57 10.14 -20.90
N ILE A 46 11.17 10.63 -21.98
CA ILE A 46 12.35 10.05 -22.62
C ILE A 46 13.55 10.97 -22.34
N GLY A 47 14.69 10.39 -21.95
CA GLY A 47 15.90 11.12 -21.57
C GLY A 47 16.01 11.39 -20.06
N GLY A 48 17.22 11.76 -19.62
CA GLY A 48 17.54 12.00 -18.20
C GLY A 48 17.59 10.73 -17.33
N ASP A 49 18.00 10.92 -16.08
CA ASP A 49 17.99 9.87 -15.07
C ASP A 49 16.57 9.64 -14.52
N ILE A 50 16.38 8.57 -13.76
CA ILE A 50 15.08 8.21 -13.17
C ILE A 50 14.54 9.36 -12.30
N ILE A 51 15.41 10.07 -11.59
CA ILE A 51 15.05 11.20 -10.74
C ILE A 51 14.49 12.34 -11.59
N ASP A 52 15.14 12.67 -12.71
CA ASP A 52 14.68 13.74 -13.61
C ASP A 52 13.31 13.44 -14.19
N LYS A 53 13.05 12.19 -14.58
CA LYS A 53 11.74 11.75 -15.08
C LYS A 53 10.64 11.84 -14.03
N ILE A 54 10.95 11.52 -12.78
CA ILE A 54 10.01 11.66 -11.67
C ILE A 54 9.72 13.14 -11.42
N PHE A 55 10.75 13.99 -11.41
CA PHE A 55 10.56 15.44 -11.26
C PHE A 55 9.71 16.01 -12.39
N GLN A 56 9.98 15.65 -13.64
CA GLN A 56 9.20 16.09 -14.79
C GLN A 56 7.74 15.63 -14.67
N GLY A 57 7.50 14.36 -14.31
CA GLY A 57 6.16 13.83 -14.11
C GLY A 57 5.39 14.45 -12.94
N ILE A 58 6.09 15.04 -11.95
CA ILE A 58 5.45 15.83 -10.89
C ILE A 58 5.10 17.23 -11.40
N LEU A 59 5.99 17.88 -12.16
CA LEU A 59 5.76 19.21 -12.72
C LEU A 59 4.60 19.22 -13.71
N GLU A 60 4.46 18.17 -14.52
CA GLU A 60 3.46 18.03 -15.56
C GLU A 60 2.25 17.18 -15.15
N ILE A 61 1.97 17.07 -13.85
CA ILE A 61 0.89 16.21 -13.31
C ILE A 61 -0.50 16.53 -13.89
N ASN A 62 -0.71 17.76 -14.38
CA ASN A 62 -1.96 18.18 -15.04
C ASN A 62 -2.21 17.50 -16.38
N THR A 63 -1.16 16.96 -17.03
CA THR A 63 -1.24 16.28 -18.33
C THR A 63 -1.42 14.75 -18.20
N MET A 64 -1.48 14.26 -16.96
CA MET A 64 -1.60 12.86 -16.63
C MET A 64 -2.92 12.27 -17.18
N SER A 65 -2.81 11.22 -17.99
CA SER A 65 -3.98 10.47 -18.47
C SER A 65 -4.59 9.65 -17.34
N PHE A 66 -5.92 9.63 -17.20
CA PHE A 66 -6.59 8.80 -16.18
C PHE A 66 -6.72 7.31 -16.57
N LEU A 67 -6.19 6.92 -17.71
CA LEU A 67 -6.24 5.54 -18.19
C LEU A 67 -5.16 4.70 -17.50
N PRO A 68 -5.52 3.57 -16.87
CA PRO A 68 -4.55 2.66 -16.31
C PRO A 68 -3.74 1.98 -17.42
N SER A 69 -2.48 1.72 -17.13
CA SER A 69 -1.53 1.06 -18.04
C SER A 69 -1.41 -0.42 -17.72
N LEU A 70 -1.45 -1.25 -18.76
CA LEU A 70 -1.27 -2.71 -18.68
C LEU A 70 0.20 -3.15 -18.79
N HIS A 71 1.14 -2.22 -18.70
CA HIS A 71 2.55 -2.57 -18.73
C HIS A 71 2.99 -3.23 -17.41
N PRO A 72 3.79 -4.31 -17.46
CA PRO A 72 4.23 -5.01 -16.25
C PRO A 72 4.94 -4.11 -15.24
N THR A 73 5.75 -3.15 -15.71
CA THR A 73 6.47 -2.20 -14.85
C THR A 73 5.52 -1.33 -14.03
N ASP A 74 4.44 -0.85 -14.64
CA ASP A 74 3.49 0.05 -14.00
C ASP A 74 2.59 -0.71 -13.03
N ILE A 75 2.29 -1.97 -13.34
CA ILE A 75 1.59 -2.89 -12.42
C ILE A 75 2.46 -3.13 -11.20
N ILE A 76 3.75 -3.45 -11.38
CA ILE A 76 4.69 -3.65 -10.26
C ILE A 76 4.77 -2.39 -9.40
N MET A 77 4.88 -1.22 -10.02
CA MET A 77 4.94 0.05 -9.29
C MET A 77 3.66 0.30 -8.49
N GLY A 78 2.49 0.05 -9.08
CA GLY A 78 1.21 0.09 -8.37
C GLY A 78 1.17 -0.85 -7.16
N VAL A 79 1.68 -2.08 -7.29
CA VAL A 79 1.77 -3.04 -6.17
C VAL A 79 2.69 -2.52 -5.08
N VAL A 80 3.87 -2.00 -5.44
CA VAL A 80 4.84 -1.44 -4.48
C VAL A 80 4.19 -0.31 -3.66
N VAL A 81 3.52 0.64 -4.33
CA VAL A 81 2.82 1.73 -3.67
C VAL A 81 1.73 1.20 -2.72
N ALA A 82 0.90 0.27 -3.17
CA ALA A 82 -0.16 -0.31 -2.33
C ALA A 82 0.39 -1.05 -1.09
N VAL A 83 1.50 -1.80 -1.25
CA VAL A 83 2.16 -2.52 -0.15
C VAL A 83 2.77 -1.53 0.85
N LEU A 84 3.44 -0.47 0.39
CA LEU A 84 3.98 0.57 1.25
C LEU A 84 2.90 1.23 2.10
N ILE A 85 1.76 1.60 1.49
CA ILE A 85 0.62 2.16 2.22
C ILE A 85 0.09 1.16 3.25
N LYS A 86 -0.04 -0.12 2.90
CA LYS A 86 -0.47 -1.17 3.82
C LYS A 86 0.46 -1.31 5.01
N ILE A 87 1.78 -1.21 4.81
CA ILE A 87 2.78 -1.23 5.90
C ILE A 87 2.61 0.00 6.80
N ILE A 88 2.43 1.19 6.24
CA ILE A 88 2.24 2.43 7.01
C ILE A 88 0.95 2.36 7.85
N VAL A 89 -0.17 1.94 7.25
CA VAL A 89 -1.45 1.79 7.95
C VAL A 89 -1.34 0.72 9.05
N TYR A 90 -0.68 -0.40 8.76
CA TYR A 90 -0.48 -1.48 9.72
C TYR A 90 0.36 -1.02 10.92
N THR A 91 1.48 -0.34 10.69
CA THR A 91 2.35 0.17 11.77
C THR A 91 1.62 1.21 12.62
N LYS A 92 0.90 2.16 12.00
CA LYS A 92 0.06 3.12 12.71
C LYS A 92 -1.05 2.45 13.53
N GLY A 93 -1.76 1.47 12.95
CA GLY A 93 -2.81 0.73 13.64
C GLY A 93 -2.29 -0.11 14.83
N LYS A 94 -1.09 -0.68 14.72
CA LYS A 94 -0.45 -1.41 15.82
C LYS A 94 0.01 -0.48 16.94
N ASN A 95 0.52 0.71 16.59
CA ASN A 95 0.95 1.73 17.55
C ASN A 95 -0.23 2.48 18.21
N ALA A 96 -1.36 2.64 17.53
CA ALA A 96 -2.58 3.23 18.09
C ALA A 96 -3.12 2.47 19.32
N LYS A 97 -2.88 1.15 19.40
CA LYS A 97 -3.27 0.35 20.57
C LYS A 97 -2.49 0.69 21.85
N LYS A 98 -1.33 1.35 21.74
CA LYS A 98 -0.52 1.79 22.89
C LYS A 98 -0.92 3.18 23.40
N PHE A 99 -1.59 4.00 22.60
CA PHE A 99 -2.06 5.33 22.99
C PHE A 99 -3.60 5.33 23.10
N ARG A 100 -4.13 4.87 24.24
CA ARG A 100 -5.51 5.15 24.60
C ARG A 100 -5.55 6.55 25.21
N GLN A 101 -5.87 7.57 24.40
CA GLN A 101 -6.18 8.91 24.91
C GLN A 101 -7.27 8.76 26.00
N GLY A 102 -7.00 9.26 27.21
CA GLY A 102 -7.93 9.19 28.34
C GLY A 102 -7.65 8.07 29.37
N LYS A 103 -6.56 7.31 29.25
CA LYS A 103 -6.04 6.52 30.39
C LYS A 103 -4.86 7.24 31.01
N GLU A 104 -5.03 7.81 32.20
CA GLU A 104 -3.90 8.22 33.03
C GLU A 104 -3.07 6.98 33.36
N TYR A 105 -1.87 6.89 32.79
CA TYR A 105 -0.90 5.84 33.11
C TYR A 105 -0.20 6.07 34.47
N GLY A 106 -0.67 7.05 35.25
CA GLY A 106 -0.04 7.55 36.45
C GLY A 106 -0.84 7.24 37.72
N SER A 107 -0.78 5.99 38.18
CA SER A 107 -0.75 5.73 39.63
C SER A 107 0.70 5.68 40.12
N ALA A 108 1.56 6.55 39.55
CA ALA A 108 2.95 6.69 39.94
C ALA A 108 3.00 7.18 41.39
N ARG A 109 3.04 6.24 42.32
CA ARG A 109 3.25 6.50 43.74
C ARG A 109 4.73 6.75 43.93
N TRP A 110 5.08 8.02 44.05
CA TRP A 110 6.35 8.42 44.63
C TRP A 110 6.21 8.22 46.14
N VAL A 111 6.96 7.27 46.69
CA VAL A 111 7.18 7.18 48.13
C VAL A 111 8.19 8.28 48.48
N ALA A 112 7.81 9.13 49.44
CA ALA A 112 8.61 10.24 49.95
C ALA A 112 9.91 9.78 50.62
#